data_AF-A0A947BF73-F1
#
_entry.id   AF-A0A947BF73-F1
#
_cell.length_a   1.000
_cell.length_b   1.000
_cell.length_c   1.000
_cell.angle_alpha   90.00
_cell.angle_beta   90.00
_cell.angle_gamma   90.00
#
_symmetry.space_group_name_H-M   'P 1'
#
loop_
_entity.id
_entity.type
_entity.pdbx_description
1 polymer ?
#
loop_
_entity_poly.entity_id
_entity_poly.type
_entity_poly.pdbx_seq_one_letter_code
_entity_poly.pdbx_strand_id
1 'polypeptide(L)'
;MTEAVTVPTMVRAGRFLRDNPIIPLLIFLFLLIAALEVMRPGIVMPFRAGRDGLISTFWVGNLIKFAIPLAMLAACQVLTMLTAGIDLSVGIVATVSAFVCATLSATWGVAPAVTIALAAGLVVGLVNGVGVGIVRVHPLIMTLGTGLIATGCLQVYQRLFINAGTEIPAFLAWL
;
A
#
# COMPACT_ATOMS: atom_id res chain seq x y z
N MET A 1 12.18 -16.94 51.62
CA MET A 1 13.26 -16.91 50.62
C MET A 1 12.61 -17.20 49.28
N THR A 2 12.22 -16.17 48.54
CA THR A 2 11.54 -16.30 47.25
C THR A 2 12.58 -16.31 46.14
N GLU A 3 12.75 -17.46 45.48
CA GLU A 3 13.62 -17.60 44.31
C GLU A 3 13.17 -16.66 43.19
N ALA A 4 14.08 -15.80 42.73
CA ALA A 4 13.86 -14.98 41.57
C ALA A 4 13.85 -15.88 40.33
N VAL A 5 12.65 -16.25 39.86
CA VAL A 5 12.47 -17.00 38.61
C VAL A 5 13.11 -16.19 37.46
N THR A 6 14.30 -16.62 37.02
CA THR A 6 15.03 -15.96 35.94
C THR A 6 14.33 -16.24 34.62
N VAL A 7 13.58 -15.25 34.13
CA VAL A 7 12.93 -15.33 32.81
C VAL A 7 14.02 -15.58 31.74
N PRO A 8 13.85 -16.60 30.87
CA PRO A 8 14.83 -16.92 29.83
C PRO A 8 15.14 -15.70 28.95
N THR A 9 16.41 -15.52 28.58
CA THR A 9 16.88 -14.38 27.78
C THR A 9 16.15 -14.25 26.44
N MET A 10 15.80 -15.37 25.80
CA MET A 10 14.98 -15.39 24.58
C MET A 10 13.55 -14.84 24.81
N VAL A 11 12.94 -15.11 25.96
CA VAL A 11 11.61 -14.60 26.31
C VAL A 11 11.68 -13.09 26.61
N ARG A 12 12.76 -12.62 27.23
CA ARG A 12 13.02 -11.19 27.43
C ARG A 12 13.23 -10.46 26.11
N ALA A 13 14.04 -11.01 25.21
CA ALA A 13 14.27 -10.44 23.87
C ALA A 13 12.99 -10.40 23.03
N GLY A 14 12.19 -11.46 23.06
CA GLY A 14 10.90 -11.51 22.35
C GLY A 14 9.90 -10.48 22.86
N ARG A 15 9.84 -10.23 24.18
CA ARG A 15 9.03 -9.15 24.77
C ARG A 15 9.55 -7.78 24.34
N PHE A 16 10.86 -7.55 24.42
CA PHE A 16 11.47 -6.29 24.01
C PHE A 16 11.22 -5.93 22.54
N LEU A 17 11.29 -6.91 21.62
CA LEU A 17 10.97 -6.73 20.20
C LEU A 17 9.48 -6.44 19.96
N ARG A 18 8.60 -6.98 20.82
CA ARG A 18 7.15 -6.71 20.77
C ARG A 18 6.81 -5.31 21.27
N ASP A 19 7.50 -4.87 22.32
CA ASP A 19 7.29 -3.57 22.95
C ASP A 19 7.87 -2.42 22.11
N ASN A 20 8.87 -2.70 21.25
CA ASN A 20 9.51 -1.74 20.37
C ASN A 20 9.35 -2.13 18.89
N PRO A 21 8.17 -1.98 18.29
CA PRO A 21 7.89 -2.44 16.92
C PRO A 21 8.78 -1.81 15.84
N ILE A 22 9.41 -0.66 16.13
CA ILE A 22 10.38 -0.01 15.22
C ILE A 22 11.62 -0.90 15.02
N ILE A 23 12.07 -1.61 16.04
CA ILE A 23 13.28 -2.46 15.97
C ILE A 23 13.11 -3.60 14.95
N PRO A 24 12.08 -4.48 15.03
CA PRO A 24 11.89 -5.52 14.04
C PRO A 24 11.61 -4.96 12.64
N LEU A 25 10.94 -3.80 12.53
CA LEU A 25 10.73 -3.13 11.23
C LEU A 25 12.05 -2.66 10.60
N LEU A 26 12.95 -2.05 11.38
CA LEU A 26 14.27 -1.66 10.90
C LEU A 26 15.11 -2.88 10.52
N ILE A 27 15.11 -3.93 11.35
CA ILE A 27 15.80 -5.20 11.05
C ILE A 27 15.28 -5.76 9.71
N PHE A 28 13.97 -5.81 9.53
CA PHE A 28 13.34 -6.31 8.31
C PHE A 28 13.70 -5.45 7.08
N LEU A 29 13.71 -4.12 7.23
CA LEU A 29 14.13 -3.21 6.17
C LEU A 29 15.59 -3.44 5.76
N PHE A 30 16.51 -3.54 6.72
CA PHE A 30 17.93 -3.80 6.44
C PHE A 30 18.13 -5.18 5.80
N LEU A 31 17.37 -6.19 6.24
CA LEU A 31 17.38 -7.52 5.65
C LEU A 31 16.91 -7.47 4.19
N LEU A 32 15.85 -6.74 3.88
CA LEU A 32 15.37 -6.58 2.50
C LEU A 32 16.38 -5.84 1.62
N ILE A 33 17.02 -4.79 2.15
CA ILE A 33 18.10 -4.06 1.46
C ILE A 33 19.29 -4.98 1.17
N ALA A 34 19.71 -5.78 2.15
CA ALA A 34 20.79 -6.75 1.97
C ALA A 34 20.43 -7.81 0.92
N ALA A 35 19.20 -8.34 0.96
CA ALA A 35 18.71 -9.28 -0.05
C ALA A 35 18.71 -8.66 -1.46
N LEU A 36 18.26 -7.41 -1.60
CA LEU A 36 18.29 -6.68 -2.88
C LEU A 36 19.71 -6.49 -3.41
N GLU A 37 20.67 -6.15 -2.55
CA GLU A 37 22.07 -6.01 -2.92
C GLU A 37 22.71 -7.37 -3.31
N VAL A 38 22.31 -8.47 -2.68
CA VAL A 38 22.74 -9.84 -3.06
C VAL A 38 22.15 -10.25 -4.41
N MET A 39 20.86 -9.97 -4.65
CA MET A 39 20.18 -10.31 -5.91
C MET A 39 20.65 -9.46 -7.09
N ARG A 40 20.96 -8.18 -6.86
CA ARG A 40 21.43 -7.25 -7.89
C ARG A 40 22.55 -6.37 -7.35
N PRO A 41 23.81 -6.84 -7.38
CA PRO A 41 24.94 -6.12 -6.81
C PRO A 41 25.14 -4.76 -7.47
N GLY A 42 25.39 -3.74 -6.65
CA GLY A 42 25.58 -2.35 -7.07
C GLY A 42 24.27 -1.56 -7.24
N ILE A 43 23.12 -2.08 -6.80
CA ILE A 43 21.86 -1.35 -6.84
C ILE A 43 21.76 -0.30 -5.72
N VAL A 44 22.14 -0.68 -4.49
CA VAL A 44 22.13 0.20 -3.31
C VAL A 44 23.52 0.78 -3.08
N MET A 45 24.56 -0.06 -3.10
CA MET A 45 25.95 0.35 -2.85
C MET A 45 26.80 0.17 -4.12
N PRO A 46 26.87 1.19 -5.00
CA PRO A 46 27.49 1.07 -6.32
C PRO A 46 29.03 0.98 -6.30
N PHE A 47 29.67 0.86 -5.13
CA PHE A 47 31.12 0.81 -4.93
C PHE A 47 31.84 -0.24 -5.80
N ARG A 48 31.15 -1.33 -6.17
CA ARG A 48 31.70 -2.40 -7.03
C ARG A 48 31.46 -2.21 -8.53
N ALA A 49 30.71 -1.19 -8.95
CA ALA A 49 30.16 -1.05 -10.30
C ALA A 49 30.67 0.19 -11.07
N GLY A 50 31.81 0.77 -10.68
CA GLY A 50 32.41 1.92 -11.39
C GLY A 50 31.62 3.23 -11.29
N ARG A 51 30.73 3.34 -10.29
CA ARG A 51 29.98 4.55 -9.96
C ARG A 51 30.38 5.01 -8.56
N ASP A 52 30.94 6.21 -8.47
CA ASP A 52 31.55 6.73 -7.25
C ASP A 52 30.46 7.19 -6.27
N GLY A 53 30.19 6.39 -5.23
CA GLY A 53 29.23 6.73 -4.18
C GLY A 53 28.98 5.61 -3.17
N LEU A 54 28.83 5.96 -1.89
CA LEU A 54 28.49 5.00 -0.82
C LEU A 54 27.06 4.46 -0.94
N ILE A 55 26.11 5.29 -1.42
CA ILE A 55 24.70 4.94 -1.62
C ILE A 55 24.23 5.50 -2.98
N SER A 56 23.47 4.72 -3.74
CA SER A 56 22.89 5.11 -5.03
C SER A 56 21.76 6.14 -4.86
N THR A 57 22.02 7.40 -5.24
CA THR A 57 21.02 8.49 -5.22
C THR A 57 19.80 8.18 -6.09
N PHE A 58 20.00 7.47 -7.20
CA PHE A 58 18.90 7.03 -8.08
C PHE A 58 17.98 6.03 -7.37
N TRP A 59 18.55 5.03 -6.68
CA TRP A 59 17.77 4.04 -5.95
C TRP A 59 17.02 4.68 -4.78
N VAL A 60 17.70 5.51 -3.99
CA VAL A 60 17.09 6.25 -2.89
C VAL A 60 15.98 7.18 -3.40
N GLY A 61 16.21 7.90 -4.49
CA GLY A 61 15.22 8.79 -5.09
C GLY A 61 13.97 8.03 -5.55
N ASN A 62 14.13 6.84 -6.15
CA ASN A 62 12.98 6.01 -6.53
C ASN A 62 12.28 5.41 -5.33
N LEU A 63 13.02 4.94 -4.31
CA LEU A 63 12.44 4.43 -3.07
C LEU A 63 11.55 5.49 -2.41
N ILE A 64 12.03 6.72 -2.29
CA ILE A 64 11.26 7.84 -1.72
C ILE A 64 10.00 8.11 -2.54
N LYS A 65 10.09 8.13 -3.89
CA LYS A 65 8.92 8.33 -4.76
C LYS A 65 7.83 7.27 -4.54
N PHE A 66 8.20 6.02 -4.31
CA PHE A 66 7.23 4.96 -3.98
C PHE A 66 6.73 5.02 -2.53
N ALA A 67 7.57 5.49 -1.60
CA ALA A 67 7.21 5.59 -0.18
C ALA A 67 6.25 6.74 0.11
N ILE A 68 6.32 7.86 -0.63
CA ILE A 68 5.49 9.06 -0.38
C ILE A 68 3.98 8.74 -0.36
N PRO A 69 3.39 8.10 -1.38
CA PRO A 69 1.96 7.78 -1.35
C PRO A 69 1.58 6.88 -0.18
N LEU A 70 2.40 5.86 0.13
CA LEU A 70 2.17 4.95 1.25
C LEU A 70 2.25 5.68 2.60
N ALA A 71 3.20 6.61 2.76
CA ALA A 71 3.32 7.42 3.96
C ALA A 71 2.13 8.38 4.14
N MET A 72 1.65 8.98 3.05
CA MET A 72 0.43 9.79 3.07
C MET A 72 -0.79 8.96 3.47
N LEU A 73 -0.97 7.78 2.89
CA LEU A 73 -2.06 6.87 3.25
C LEU A 73 -1.95 6.41 4.71
N ALA A 74 -0.75 6.09 5.19
CA ALA A 74 -0.52 5.72 6.58
C ALA A 74 -0.87 6.86 7.55
N ALA A 75 -0.52 8.11 7.22
CA ALA A 75 -0.88 9.26 8.02
C ALA A 75 -2.41 9.44 8.09
N CYS A 76 -3.12 9.30 6.95
CA CYS A 76 -4.57 9.32 6.92
C CYS A 76 -5.19 8.15 7.73
N GLN A 77 -4.59 6.97 7.66
CA GLN A 77 -5.03 5.78 8.41
C GLN A 77 -4.90 5.96 9.93
N VAL A 78 -3.89 6.70 10.39
CA VAL A 78 -3.77 7.03 11.82
C VAL A 78 -4.93 7.94 12.24
N LEU A 79 -5.30 8.93 11.42
CA LEU A 79 -6.44 9.80 11.72
C LEU A 79 -7.75 9.01 11.83
N THR A 80 -8.00 8.08 10.90
CA THR A 80 -9.19 7.20 10.96
C THR A 80 -9.15 6.30 12.19
N MET A 81 -8.00 5.70 12.51
CA MET A 81 -7.83 4.88 13.71
C MET A 81 -8.14 5.65 14.99
N LEU A 82 -7.71 6.92 15.09
CA LEU A 82 -7.93 7.76 16.27
C LEU A 82 -9.40 8.22 16.42
N THR A 83 -10.16 8.28 15.33
CA THR A 83 -11.51 8.85 15.31
C THR A 83 -12.61 7.81 15.28
N ALA A 84 -12.47 6.82 14.43
CA ALA A 84 -13.53 5.87 14.09
C ALA A 84 -13.04 4.43 14.04
N GLY A 85 -11.75 4.14 14.05
CA GLY A 85 -11.18 2.78 13.97
C GLY A 85 -10.48 2.48 12.64
N ILE A 86 -10.14 1.22 12.40
CA ILE A 86 -9.35 0.82 11.23
C ILE A 86 -10.19 0.92 9.95
N ASP A 87 -9.71 1.67 8.96
CA ASP A 87 -10.25 1.70 7.60
C ASP A 87 -9.51 0.70 6.70
N LEU A 88 -10.20 -0.34 6.24
CA LEU A 88 -9.63 -1.30 5.30
C LEU A 88 -9.87 -0.93 3.83
N SER A 89 -10.79 0.00 3.56
CA SER A 89 -11.17 0.40 2.20
C SER A 89 -10.12 1.28 1.52
N VAL A 90 -9.24 1.94 2.28
CA VAL A 90 -8.22 2.87 1.74
C VAL A 90 -7.34 2.25 0.65
N GLY A 91 -7.00 0.96 0.76
CA GLY A 91 -6.18 0.26 -0.22
C GLY A 91 -6.89 0.08 -1.57
N ILE A 92 -8.16 -0.32 -1.55
CA ILE A 92 -8.94 -0.47 -2.78
C ILE A 92 -9.32 0.89 -3.37
N VAL A 93 -9.61 1.90 -2.54
CA VAL A 93 -9.85 3.27 -3.01
C VAL A 93 -8.63 3.81 -3.73
N ALA A 94 -7.43 3.64 -3.17
CA ALA A 94 -6.19 4.03 -3.84
C ALA A 94 -6.01 3.32 -5.19
N THR A 95 -6.36 2.03 -5.26
CA THR A 95 -6.34 1.25 -6.51
C THR A 95 -7.34 1.80 -7.53
N VAL A 96 -8.59 2.07 -7.12
CA VAL A 96 -9.62 2.67 -7.99
C VAL A 96 -9.17 4.02 -8.50
N SER A 97 -8.65 4.90 -7.64
CA SER A 97 -8.13 6.20 -8.02
C SER A 97 -6.97 6.09 -9.01
N ALA A 98 -6.04 5.15 -8.80
CA ALA A 98 -4.95 4.89 -9.74
C ALA A 98 -5.48 4.44 -11.10
N PHE A 99 -6.50 3.60 -11.12
CA PHE A 99 -7.12 3.10 -12.35
C PHE A 99 -7.80 4.22 -13.14
N VAL A 100 -8.64 5.03 -12.46
CA VAL A 100 -9.30 6.18 -13.07
C VAL A 100 -8.27 7.16 -13.62
N CYS A 101 -7.21 7.46 -12.87
CA CYS A 101 -6.13 8.30 -13.36
C CYS A 101 -5.48 7.70 -14.61
N ALA A 102 -5.14 6.41 -14.60
CA ALA A 102 -4.46 5.76 -15.72
C ALA A 102 -5.31 5.72 -17.01
N THR A 103 -6.63 5.51 -16.90
CA THR A 103 -7.51 5.39 -18.06
C THR A 103 -7.98 6.75 -18.59
N LEU A 104 -8.25 7.73 -17.70
CA LEU A 104 -8.76 9.04 -18.11
C LEU A 104 -7.66 10.06 -18.40
N SER A 105 -6.45 9.93 -17.84
CA SER A 105 -5.42 10.98 -18.03
C SER A 105 -5.02 11.17 -19.49
N ALA A 106 -5.00 10.08 -20.26
CA ALA A 106 -4.63 10.11 -21.68
C ALA A 106 -5.73 10.69 -22.57
N THR A 107 -7.00 10.54 -22.19
CA THR A 107 -8.15 10.91 -23.02
C THR A 107 -8.72 12.27 -22.64
N TRP A 108 -8.85 12.56 -21.34
CA TRP A 108 -9.49 13.77 -20.80
C TRP A 108 -8.47 14.72 -20.15
N GLY A 109 -7.20 14.31 -20.05
CA GLY A 109 -6.14 15.07 -19.40
C GLY A 109 -6.01 14.77 -17.90
N VAL A 110 -4.89 15.18 -17.32
CA VAL A 110 -4.53 14.85 -15.94
C VAL A 110 -5.48 15.48 -14.92
N ALA A 111 -5.82 16.77 -15.08
CA ALA A 111 -6.63 17.47 -14.09
C ALA A 111 -8.04 16.87 -13.94
N PRO A 112 -8.81 16.59 -15.03
CA PRO A 112 -10.10 15.92 -14.91
C PRO A 112 -10.01 14.49 -14.37
N ALA A 113 -8.96 13.74 -14.72
CA ALA A 113 -8.77 12.38 -14.20
C ALA A 113 -8.56 12.38 -12.68
N VAL A 114 -7.75 13.31 -12.17
CA VAL A 114 -7.51 13.47 -10.73
C VAL A 114 -8.78 13.90 -9.99
N THR A 115 -9.56 14.84 -10.53
CA THR A 115 -10.81 15.27 -9.86
C THR A 115 -11.84 14.13 -9.78
N ILE A 116 -11.98 13.33 -10.83
CA ILE A 116 -12.87 12.16 -10.82
C ILE A 116 -12.36 11.09 -9.83
N ALA A 117 -11.06 10.85 -9.80
CA ALA A 117 -10.45 9.91 -8.85
C ALA A 117 -10.64 10.35 -7.38
N LEU A 118 -10.53 11.66 -7.10
CA LEU A 118 -10.81 12.23 -5.79
C LEU A 118 -12.30 12.16 -5.43
N ALA A 119 -13.18 12.41 -6.39
CA ALA A 119 -14.62 12.29 -6.18
C ALA A 119 -15.03 10.85 -5.81
N ALA A 120 -14.45 9.85 -6.46
CA ALA A 120 -14.67 8.44 -6.10
C ALA A 120 -14.22 8.14 -4.66
N GLY A 121 -13.03 8.62 -4.26
CA GLY A 121 -12.56 8.48 -2.88
C GLY A 121 -13.44 9.20 -1.85
N LEU A 122 -13.92 10.40 -2.18
CA LEU A 122 -14.83 11.16 -1.34
C LEU A 122 -16.16 10.42 -1.15
N VAL A 123 -16.73 9.83 -2.20
CA VAL A 123 -17.97 9.05 -2.11
C VAL A 123 -17.79 7.86 -1.17
N VAL A 124 -16.72 7.09 -1.32
CA VAL A 124 -16.45 5.95 -0.43
C VAL A 124 -16.24 6.42 1.01
N GLY A 125 -15.48 7.50 1.22
CA GLY A 125 -15.26 8.10 2.53
C GLY A 125 -16.55 8.58 3.19
N LEU A 126 -17.45 9.22 2.44
CA LEU A 126 -18.76 9.66 2.93
C LEU A 126 -19.64 8.47 3.32
N VAL A 127 -19.70 7.43 2.47
CA VAL A 127 -20.46 6.21 2.78
C VAL A 127 -19.94 5.56 4.06
N ASN A 128 -18.62 5.41 4.20
CA ASN A 128 -18.00 4.88 5.42
C ASN A 128 -18.29 5.77 6.63
N GLY A 129 -18.12 7.09 6.50
CA GLY A 129 -18.36 8.06 7.57
C GLY A 129 -19.80 8.07 8.05
N VAL A 130 -20.78 8.00 7.14
CA VAL A 130 -22.20 7.90 7.49
C VAL A 130 -22.52 6.56 8.13
N GLY A 131 -22.02 5.45 7.57
CA GLY A 131 -22.25 4.12 8.10
C GLY A 131 -21.72 3.94 9.52
N VAL A 132 -20.53 4.47 9.81
CA VAL A 132 -19.92 4.38 11.13
C VAL A 132 -20.48 5.44 12.09
N GLY A 133 -20.55 6.70 11.67
CA GLY A 133 -20.91 7.81 12.54
C GLY A 133 -22.40 7.94 12.86
N ILE A 134 -23.27 7.61 11.89
CA ILE A 134 -24.73 7.77 12.03
C ILE A 134 -25.40 6.42 12.24
N VAL A 135 -25.13 5.46 11.35
CA VAL A 135 -25.75 4.12 11.39
C VAL A 135 -25.14 3.25 12.49
N ARG A 136 -23.97 3.65 13.04
CA ARG A 136 -23.25 2.96 14.11
C ARG A 136 -22.85 1.53 13.75
N VAL A 137 -22.55 1.28 12.47
CA VAL A 137 -21.98 0.02 12.01
C VAL A 137 -20.53 -0.08 12.49
N HIS A 138 -20.09 -1.29 12.87
CA HIS A 138 -18.71 -1.50 13.26
C HIS A 138 -17.74 -1.10 12.10
N PRO A 139 -16.72 -0.26 12.36
CA PRO A 139 -15.85 0.32 11.32
C PRO A 139 -15.18 -0.71 10.41
N LEU A 140 -14.70 -1.80 11.01
CA LEU A 140 -14.09 -2.90 10.26
C LEU A 140 -15.09 -3.56 9.29
N ILE A 141 -16.36 -3.73 9.69
CA ILE A 141 -17.40 -4.34 8.85
C ILE A 141 -17.79 -3.37 7.73
N MET A 142 -17.98 -2.09 8.08
CA MET A 142 -18.36 -1.06 7.11
C MET A 142 -17.29 -0.91 6.00
N THR A 143 -16.01 -0.78 6.39
CA THR A 143 -14.93 -0.53 5.43
C THR A 143 -14.52 -1.78 4.65
N LEU A 144 -14.65 -2.99 5.22
CA LEU A 144 -14.57 -4.22 4.44
C LEU A 144 -15.69 -4.31 3.39
N GLY A 145 -16.93 -4.04 3.80
CA GLY A 145 -18.10 -4.13 2.92
C GLY A 145 -18.01 -3.15 1.75
N THR A 146 -17.73 -1.87 2.03
CA THR A 146 -17.51 -0.87 0.97
C THR A 146 -16.30 -1.19 0.12
N GLY A 147 -15.24 -1.73 0.72
CA GLY A 147 -14.07 -2.16 -0.02
C GLY A 147 -14.35 -3.29 -1.01
N LEU A 148 -15.19 -4.27 -0.65
CA LEU A 148 -15.61 -5.35 -1.54
C LEU A 148 -16.51 -4.84 -2.68
N ILE A 149 -17.42 -3.91 -2.38
CA ILE A 149 -18.24 -3.25 -3.41
C ILE A 149 -17.35 -2.50 -4.40
N ALA A 150 -16.41 -1.68 -3.90
CA ALA A 150 -15.45 -0.95 -4.73
C ALA A 150 -14.59 -1.90 -5.59
N THR A 151 -14.18 -3.04 -5.02
CA THR A 151 -13.47 -4.10 -5.76
C THR A 151 -14.32 -4.64 -6.90
N GLY A 152 -15.58 -4.97 -6.65
CA GLY A 152 -16.51 -5.44 -7.69
C GLY A 152 -16.71 -4.40 -8.80
N CYS A 153 -16.93 -3.14 -8.44
CA CYS A 153 -17.03 -2.03 -9.39
C CYS A 153 -15.75 -1.88 -10.22
N LEU A 154 -14.58 -1.96 -9.59
CA LEU A 154 -13.29 -1.90 -10.29
C LEU A 154 -13.13 -3.05 -11.29
N GLN A 155 -13.51 -4.27 -10.92
CA GLN A 155 -13.44 -5.44 -11.81
C GLN A 155 -14.32 -5.26 -13.06
N VAL A 156 -15.52 -4.68 -12.91
CA VAL A 156 -16.38 -4.36 -14.04
C VAL A 156 -15.77 -3.23 -14.88
N TYR A 157 -15.28 -2.17 -14.24
CA TYR A 157 -14.62 -1.05 -14.91
C TYR A 157 -13.41 -1.51 -15.73
N GLN A 158 -12.58 -2.37 -15.15
CA GLN A 158 -11.43 -2.98 -15.80
C GLN A 158 -11.80 -3.64 -17.12
N ARG A 159 -12.85 -4.47 -17.13
CA ARG A 159 -13.32 -5.17 -18.33
C ARG A 159 -13.82 -4.23 -19.43
N LEU A 160 -14.35 -3.07 -19.07
CA LEU A 160 -14.93 -2.12 -20.03
C LEU A 160 -13.89 -1.18 -20.64
N PHE A 161 -12.89 -0.78 -19.87
CA PHE A 161 -11.91 0.24 -20.28
C PHE A 161 -10.54 -0.34 -20.60
N ILE A 162 -10.20 -1.48 -20.01
CA ILE A 162 -8.98 -2.23 -20.30
C ILE A 162 -9.41 -3.58 -20.83
N ASN A 163 -9.69 -3.60 -22.14
CA ASN A 163 -9.50 -4.85 -22.87
C ASN A 163 -8.02 -5.19 -22.69
N ALA A 164 -7.72 -6.21 -21.89
CA ALA A 164 -6.44 -6.88 -21.99
C ALA A 164 -6.34 -7.27 -23.46
N GLY A 165 -5.50 -6.55 -24.21
CA GLY A 165 -5.19 -6.80 -25.61
C GLY A 165 -4.41 -8.11 -25.71
N THR A 166 -4.99 -9.19 -25.21
CA THR A 166 -4.65 -10.52 -25.67
C THR A 166 -5.18 -10.56 -27.10
N GLU A 167 -4.39 -10.00 -28.00
CA GLU A 167 -4.35 -10.40 -29.39
C GLU A 167 -3.99 -11.89 -29.35
N ILE A 168 -4.96 -12.75 -29.09
CA ILE A 168 -4.81 -14.18 -29.27
C ILE A 168 -4.46 -14.28 -30.76
N PRO A 169 -3.25 -14.72 -31.12
CA PRO A 169 -2.90 -14.89 -32.52
C PRO A 169 -4.03 -15.64 -33.20
N ALA A 170 -4.45 -15.26 -34.41
CA ALA A 170 -5.63 -15.87 -35.04
C ALA A 170 -5.57 -17.42 -35.11
N PHE A 171 -4.36 -17.99 -35.07
CA PHE A 171 -4.11 -19.43 -35.00
C PHE A 171 -4.27 -20.05 -33.59
N LEU A 172 -4.52 -19.31 -32.52
CA LEU A 172 -4.81 -19.86 -31.19
C LEU A 172 -6.27 -19.61 -30.78
N ALA A 173 -7.06 -18.94 -31.63
CA ALA A 173 -8.46 -18.63 -31.35
C ALA A 173 -9.40 -19.85 -31.39
N TRP A 174 -8.93 -21.03 -31.86
CA TRP A 174 -9.72 -22.26 -31.89
C TRP A 174 -9.58 -23.13 -30.61
N LEU A 175 -8.64 -22.79 -29.72
CA LEU A 175 -8.31 -23.53 -28.50
C LEU A 175 -9.09 -22.97 -27.30
#